data_AF-A0A4Y9ZLQ0-F1
#
_entry.id   AF-A0A4Y9ZLQ0-F1
#
_cell.length_a   1.000
_cell.length_b   1.000
_cell.length_c   1.000
_cell.angle_alpha   90.00
_cell.angle_beta   90.00
_cell.angle_gamma   90.00
#
_symmetry.space_group_name_H-M   'P 1'
#
loop_
_entity.id
_entity.type
_entity.pdbx_description
1 polymer ?
#
loop_
_entity_poly.entity_id
_entity_poly.type
_entity_poly.pdbx_seq_one_letter_code
_entity_poly.pdbx_strand_id
1 'polypeptide(L)' 'MHKVTLRMLAYIAVQAWFAISDVQKWHTIDRDFNYVMFFWNLVDLLGSEEGKKILKFYDIDR' A
#
# COMPACT_ATOMS: atom_id res chain seq x y z
N MET A 1 8.97 13.66 14.79
CA MET A 1 8.27 12.44 14.34
C MET A 1 8.30 12.39 12.82
N HIS A 2 8.71 11.27 12.22
CA HIS A 2 8.52 11.09 10.79
C HIS A 2 7.05 10.82 10.52
N LYS A 3 6.40 11.73 9.81
CA LYS A 3 4.99 11.59 9.44
C LYS A 3 4.86 10.42 8.46
N VAL A 4 4.09 9.41 8.83
CA VAL A 4 3.76 8.31 7.93
C VAL A 4 2.91 8.87 6.80
N THR A 5 3.34 8.67 5.56
CA THR A 5 2.60 9.14 4.38
C THR A 5 1.77 8.01 3.77
N LEU A 6 0.70 8.36 3.05
CA LEU A 6 -0.11 7.37 2.32
C LEU A 6 0.74 6.53 1.36
N ARG A 7 1.72 7.15 0.72
CA ARG A 7 2.67 6.47 -0.17
C ARG A 7 3.56 5.49 0.57
N MET A 8 3.96 5.80 1.81
CA MET A 8 4.75 4.89 2.63
C MET A 8 3.93 3.67 3.06
N LEU A 9 2.67 3.86 3.44
CA LEU A 9 1.76 2.75 3.76
C LEU A 9 1.50 1.86 2.54
N ALA A 10 1.21 2.48 1.38
CA ALA A 10 1.03 1.75 0.14
C ALA A 10 2.31 0.96 -0.23
N TYR A 11 3.48 1.57 -0.06
CA TYR A 11 4.75 0.88 -0.28
C TYR A 11 4.93 -0.34 0.64
N ILE A 12 4.67 -0.19 1.96
CA ILE A 12 4.76 -1.30 2.92
C ILE A 12 3.80 -2.43 2.53
N ALA A 13 2.56 -2.12 2.14
CA ALA A 13 1.59 -3.11 1.71
C ALA A 13 2.03 -3.86 0.44
N VAL A 14 2.63 -3.16 -0.54
CA VAL A 14 3.21 -3.77 -1.75
C VAL A 14 4.37 -4.70 -1.36
N GLN A 15 5.26 -4.28 -0.45
CA GLN A 15 6.37 -5.13 0.03
C GLN A 15 5.86 -6.36 0.78
N ALA A 16 4.85 -6.19 1.63
CA ALA A 16 4.22 -7.30 2.35
C ALA A 16 3.58 -8.30 1.38
N TRP A 17 2.86 -7.82 0.35
CA TRP A 17 2.28 -8.68 -0.68
C TRP A 17 3.35 -9.48 -1.44
N PHE A 18 4.44 -8.82 -1.83
CA PHE A 18 5.55 -9.49 -2.50
C PHE A 18 6.21 -10.55 -1.59
N ALA A 19 6.38 -10.25 -0.30
CA ALA A 19 7.01 -11.17 0.64
C ALA A 19 6.18 -12.44 0.90
N ILE A 20 4.85 -12.36 0.77
CA ILE A 20 3.95 -13.50 0.96
C ILE A 20 3.57 -14.21 -0.34
N SER A 21 3.88 -13.62 -1.50
CA SER A 21 3.62 -14.23 -2.79
C SER A 21 4.74 -15.21 -3.16
N ASP A 22 4.44 -16.24 -3.95
CA ASP A 22 5.43 -17.22 -4.44
C ASP A 22 6.28 -16.65 -5.60
N VAL A 23 6.58 -15.35 -5.53
CA VAL A 23 7.25 -14.60 -6.59
C VAL A 23 8.74 -14.52 -6.28
N GLN A 24 9.53 -15.19 -7.12
CA GLN A 24 10.96 -15.34 -6.87
C GLN A 24 11.77 -14.08 -7.20
N LYS A 25 11.22 -13.15 -7.99
CA LYS A 25 11.91 -11.94 -8.45
C LYS A 25 10.97 -10.77 -8.57
N TRP A 26 11.46 -9.60 -8.21
CA TRP A 26 10.70 -8.37 -8.33
C TRP A 26 10.43 -8.00 -9.80
N HIS A 27 9.16 -7.82 -10.14
CA HIS A 27 8.72 -7.24 -11.40
C HIS A 27 7.53 -6.30 -11.16
N THR A 28 7.42 -5.25 -11.98
CA THR A 28 6.29 -4.31 -11.92
C THR A 28 4.95 -4.96 -12.28
N ILE A 29 4.99 -5.98 -13.13
CA ILE A 29 3.87 -6.88 -13.44
C ILE A 29 4.37 -8.29 -13.24
N ASP A 30 3.70 -9.05 -12.39
CA ASP A 30 3.92 -10.48 -12.21
C ASP A 30 2.66 -11.25 -12.57
N ARG A 31 2.74 -12.04 -13.65
CA ARG A 31 1.58 -12.72 -14.26
C ARG A 31 0.43 -11.72 -14.49
N ASP A 32 -0.66 -11.87 -13.73
CA ASP A 32 -1.87 -11.04 -13.81
C ASP A 32 -1.91 -9.93 -12.75
N PHE A 33 -0.86 -9.81 -11.91
CA PHE A 33 -0.79 -8.82 -10.83
C PHE A 33 0.10 -7.65 -11.20
N ASN A 34 -0.46 -6.45 -11.22
CA ASN A 34 0.27 -5.21 -11.48
C ASN A 34 0.55 -4.47 -10.17
N TYR A 35 1.81 -4.53 -9.71
CA TYR A 35 2.24 -3.91 -8.45
C TYR A 35 2.15 -2.38 -8.49
N VAL A 36 2.30 -1.76 -9.67
CA VAL A 36 2.15 -0.30 -9.83
C VAL A 36 0.70 0.10 -9.68
N MET A 37 -0.21 -0.64 -10.31
CA MET A 37 -1.65 -0.38 -10.21
C MET A 37 -2.14 -0.65 -8.78
N PHE A 38 -1.66 -1.71 -8.15
CA PHE A 38 -1.95 -2.01 -6.75
C PHE A 38 -1.50 -0.88 -5.81
N PHE A 39 -0.28 -0.35 -6.00
CA PHE A 39 0.22 0.80 -5.25
C PHE A 39 -0.71 2.02 -5.37
N TRP A 40 -1.08 2.42 -6.58
CA TRP A 40 -1.92 3.60 -6.78
C TRP A 40 -3.34 3.40 -6.25
N ASN A 41 -3.92 2.21 -6.43
CA ASN A 41 -5.22 1.87 -5.86
C ASN A 41 -5.20 1.97 -4.32
N LEU A 42 -4.11 1.56 -3.66
CA LEU A 42 -3.96 1.74 -2.22
C LEU A 42 -3.82 3.20 -1.80
N VAL A 43 -3.05 3.99 -2.53
CA VAL A 43 -2.93 5.44 -2.27
C VAL A 43 -4.28 6.12 -2.38
N ASP A 44 -5.05 5.81 -3.42
CA ASP A 44 -6.38 6.38 -3.65
C ASP A 44 -7.38 5.92 -2.57
N LEU A 45 -7.37 4.62 -2.22
CA LEU A 45 -8.20 4.08 -1.16
C LEU A 45 -7.90 4.75 0.18
N LEU A 46 -6.63 4.87 0.56
CA LEU A 46 -6.22 5.48 1.83
C LEU A 46 -6.48 7.00 1.85
N GLY A 47 -6.46 7.66 0.70
CA GLY A 47 -6.82 9.07 0.55
C GLY A 47 -8.31 9.35 0.57
N SER A 48 -9.15 8.32 0.37
CA SER A 48 -10.61 8.44 0.40
C SER A 48 -11.16 8.73 1.80
N GLU A 49 -12.42 9.15 1.89
CA GLU A 49 -13.10 9.36 3.17
C GLU A 49 -13.16 8.09 4.03
N GLU A 50 -13.26 6.92 3.40
CA GLU A 50 -13.22 5.64 4.11
C GLU A 50 -11.80 5.32 4.59
N GLY A 51 -10.81 5.57 3.75
CA GLY A 51 -9.39 5.43 4.10
C GLY A 51 -8.99 6.27 5.31
N LYS A 52 -9.44 7.53 5.37
CA LYS A 52 -9.19 8.43 6.51
C LYS A 52 -9.79 7.89 7.82
N LYS A 53 -10.97 7.26 7.78
CA LYS A 53 -11.57 6.63 8.97
C LYS A 53 -10.68 5.49 9.47
N ILE A 54 -10.16 4.66 8.56
CA ILE A 54 -9.24 3.57 8.88
C ILE A 54 -7.95 4.13 9.50
N LEU A 55 -7.34 5.14 8.89
CA LEU A 55 -6.10 5.76 9.41
C LEU A 55 -6.31 6.37 10.80
N LYS A 56 -7.47 6.99 11.04
CA LYS A 56 -7.86 7.52 12.35
C LYS A 56 -8.08 6.42 13.38
N PHE A 57 -8.70 5.31 12.99
CA PHE A 57 -8.91 4.16 13.88
C PHE A 57 -7.58 3.59 14.40
N TYR A 58 -6.55 3.56 13.57
CA TYR A 58 -5.23 3.06 13.93
C TYR A 58 -4.24 4.13 14.45
N ASP A 59 -4.68 5.37 14.68
CA ASP A 59 -3.85 6.52 15.11
C ASP A 59 -2.61 6.78 14.22
N ILE A 60 -2.71 6.49 12.91
CA ILE A 60 -1.59 6.62 11.95
C ILE A 60 -1.44 8.07 11.45
N ASP A 61 -2.47 8.91 11.59
CA ASP A 61 -2.52 10.27 11.04
C ASP A 61 -1.98 11.36 12.01
N ARG A 62 -1.32 10.97 13.11
CA ARG A 62 -0.76 11.89 14.12
C ARG A 62 0.65 12.39 13.82
#